data_AF-A0A2G5VTB0-F1
#
_entry.id   AF-A0A2G5VTB0-F1
#
_cell.length_a   1.000
_cell.length_b   1.000
_cell.length_c   1.000
_cell.angle_alpha   90.00
_cell.angle_beta   90.00
_cell.angle_gamma   90.00
#
_symmetry.space_group_name_H-M   'P 1'
#
loop_
_entity.id
_entity.type
_entity.pdbx_description
1 polymer ?
#
loop_
_entity_poly.entity_id
_entity_poly.type
_entity_poly.pdbx_seq_one_letter_code
_entity_poly.pdbx_strand_id
1 'polypeptide(L)'
;MGLKGSKMAPATSLGKTKWFQTSKKEDNSRFIWIYGNPTIKSGCYEFHPDLQDHIEEAFLAKKKTCKVSVFGTVWTLDLKNMKESKESAPPNSKKLKCIGVAGAKYAKTSGFQQSDDICAVCYDPSTIPTRIEICGHIFCFLCLKTNYILGNGCPTCRGGIPNSMFDKPIRADIDFDIECPSEYAVDCVKMLGPEPRKSERGSSEKYYWIYESNRSGWFRYDPKTEYFIEKNFKRKNKSCEVFICGHKMTINFKKGTQEIQGRIIKRKIKRIAASDIYKQHDLRGIAGIRTLNFPIS
;
A
#
# COMPACT_ATOMS: atom_id res chain seq x y z
N MET A 1 -55.11 -0.77 -14.40
CA MET A 1 -54.07 -0.34 -15.37
C MET A 1 -53.32 0.85 -14.80
N GLY A 2 -51.99 0.81 -14.76
CA GLY A 2 -51.15 1.99 -14.54
C GLY A 2 -50.28 2.01 -13.27
N LEU A 3 -49.38 1.03 -13.10
CA LEU A 3 -48.25 1.15 -12.18
C LEU A 3 -47.32 2.27 -12.69
N LYS A 4 -47.25 3.40 -11.99
CA LYS A 4 -46.28 4.46 -12.26
C LYS A 4 -44.90 3.99 -11.76
N GLY A 5 -44.05 3.58 -12.70
CA GLY A 5 -42.66 3.25 -12.45
C GLY A 5 -41.88 4.48 -11.97
N SER A 6 -41.38 4.41 -10.74
CA SER A 6 -40.35 5.30 -10.23
C SER A 6 -39.07 5.07 -11.04
N LYS A 7 -38.72 6.02 -11.91
CA LYS A 7 -37.44 6.05 -12.62
C LYS A 7 -36.31 6.10 -11.59
N MET A 8 -35.58 5.01 -11.44
CA MET A 8 -34.27 5.01 -10.78
C MET A 8 -33.38 6.00 -11.53
N ALA A 9 -32.80 6.95 -10.79
CA ALA A 9 -31.73 7.79 -11.30
C ALA A 9 -30.57 6.89 -11.76
N PRO A 10 -29.94 7.16 -12.91
CA PRO A 10 -28.79 6.38 -13.34
C PRO A 10 -27.68 6.54 -12.31
N ALA A 11 -27.17 5.39 -11.84
CA ALA A 11 -26.00 5.31 -10.98
C ALA A 11 -24.89 6.18 -11.57
N THR A 12 -24.42 7.15 -10.78
CA THR A 12 -23.32 8.03 -11.12
C THR A 12 -22.10 7.18 -11.43
N SER A 13 -21.87 7.00 -12.72
CA SER A 13 -20.68 6.42 -13.28
C SER A 13 -19.44 7.19 -12.82
N LEU A 14 -18.37 6.46 -12.55
CA LEU A 14 -16.97 6.90 -12.58
C LEU A 14 -16.39 7.45 -11.26
N GLY A 15 -16.05 6.54 -10.35
CA GLY A 15 -14.78 6.60 -9.65
C GLY A 15 -13.62 6.32 -10.62
N LYS A 16 -13.41 7.20 -11.60
CA LYS A 16 -12.13 7.27 -12.30
C LYS A 16 -11.10 7.54 -11.21
N THR A 17 -10.18 6.60 -10.98
CA THR A 17 -8.86 6.97 -10.49
C THR A 17 -8.35 8.03 -11.46
N LYS A 18 -8.49 9.30 -11.07
CA LYS A 18 -7.89 10.43 -11.76
C LYS A 18 -6.38 10.28 -11.54
N TRP A 19 -5.77 9.43 -12.36
CA TRP A 19 -4.43 9.71 -12.83
C TRP A 19 -4.52 11.12 -13.43
N PHE A 20 -3.76 12.05 -12.86
CA PHE A 20 -3.78 13.47 -13.18
C PHE A 20 -3.88 13.70 -14.70
N GLN A 21 -5.09 14.00 -15.19
CA GLN A 21 -5.28 14.64 -16.48
C GLN A 21 -5.15 16.14 -16.26
N THR A 22 -3.92 16.64 -16.28
CA THR A 22 -3.68 18.08 -16.41
C THR A 22 -3.94 18.47 -17.87
N SER A 23 -5.07 19.12 -18.09
CA SER A 23 -5.35 19.84 -19.31
C SER A 23 -4.59 21.17 -19.26
N LYS A 24 -3.41 21.20 -19.88
CA LYS A 24 -2.80 22.38 -20.50
C LYS A 24 -1.61 21.91 -21.33
N LYS A 25 -1.65 22.20 -22.63
CA LYS A 25 -0.49 22.11 -23.53
C LYS A 25 0.47 23.24 -23.15
N GLU A 26 1.31 23.00 -22.16
CA GLU A 26 2.61 23.66 -22.05
C GLU A 26 3.66 22.64 -22.46
N ASP A 27 4.75 23.10 -23.06
CA ASP A 27 5.87 22.29 -23.51
C ASP A 27 6.54 21.61 -22.31
N ASN A 28 5.95 20.50 -21.85
CA ASN A 28 6.21 19.89 -20.56
C ASN A 28 7.02 18.61 -20.77
N SER A 29 8.27 18.75 -21.21
CA SER A 29 9.22 17.64 -21.19
C SER A 29 9.59 17.33 -19.74
N ARG A 30 8.73 16.58 -19.03
CA ARG A 30 9.02 16.06 -17.70
C ARG A 30 10.06 14.94 -17.82
N PHE A 31 11.21 15.12 -17.17
CA PHE A 31 12.20 14.06 -17.03
C PHE A 31 11.69 13.00 -16.04
N ILE A 32 12.02 11.73 -16.30
CA ILE A 32 11.70 10.60 -15.44
C ILE A 32 13.00 9.91 -15.07
N TRP A 33 13.27 9.83 -13.77
CA TRP A 33 14.41 9.10 -13.23
C TRP A 33 14.12 7.60 -13.23
N ILE A 34 15.08 6.85 -13.78
CA ILE A 34 15.05 5.39 -13.87
C ILE A 34 16.32 4.78 -13.27
N TYR A 35 16.25 3.50 -12.87
CA TYR A 35 17.38 2.71 -12.40
C TYR A 35 17.33 1.27 -12.94
N GLY A 36 18.42 0.52 -12.77
CA GLY A 36 18.62 -0.77 -13.41
C GLY A 36 19.23 -0.65 -14.81
N ASN A 37 19.44 -1.79 -15.46
CA ASN A 37 20.08 -1.86 -16.77
C ASN A 37 19.01 -1.75 -17.88
N PRO A 38 18.91 -0.64 -18.63
CA PRO A 38 17.79 -0.40 -19.54
C PRO A 38 17.95 -1.10 -20.90
N THR A 39 18.67 -2.22 -20.96
CA THR A 39 18.65 -3.05 -22.16
C THR A 39 17.28 -3.70 -22.37
N ILE A 40 16.96 -4.05 -23.61
CA ILE A 40 15.71 -4.75 -23.98
C ILE A 40 15.52 -6.06 -23.19
N LYS A 41 16.63 -6.71 -22.80
CA LYS A 41 16.63 -8.02 -22.11
C LYS A 41 16.35 -7.88 -20.61
N SER A 42 17.01 -6.96 -19.91
CA SER A 42 16.90 -6.79 -18.45
C SER A 42 15.76 -5.86 -18.04
N GLY A 43 15.48 -4.83 -18.85
CA GLY A 43 14.55 -3.76 -18.50
C GLY A 43 15.06 -2.87 -17.35
N CYS A 44 14.41 -1.73 -17.18
CA CYS A 44 14.66 -0.78 -16.10
C CYS A 44 13.37 -0.49 -15.32
N TYR A 45 13.52 0.17 -14.17
CA TYR A 45 12.41 0.63 -13.36
C TYR A 45 12.48 2.14 -13.22
N GLU A 46 11.32 2.78 -13.19
CA GLU A 46 11.21 4.15 -12.70
C GLU A 46 11.46 4.18 -11.20
N PHE A 47 12.07 5.25 -10.69
CA PHE A 47 11.96 5.56 -9.28
C PHE A 47 10.49 5.83 -8.91
N HIS A 48 10.14 5.59 -7.64
CA HIS A 48 8.79 5.89 -7.15
C HIS A 48 8.43 7.37 -7.39
N PRO A 49 7.17 7.73 -7.72
CA PRO A 49 6.74 9.12 -7.90
C PRO A 49 7.19 10.06 -6.76
N ASP A 50 7.08 9.61 -5.51
CA ASP A 50 7.51 10.35 -4.31
C ASP A 50 9.01 10.70 -4.27
N LEU A 51 9.82 10.11 -5.17
CA LEU A 51 11.25 10.34 -5.26
C LEU A 51 11.64 11.16 -6.50
N GLN A 52 10.79 11.24 -7.51
CA GLN A 52 11.13 11.81 -8.82
C GLN A 52 11.60 13.27 -8.69
N ASP A 53 10.80 14.10 -8.02
CA ASP A 53 11.07 15.55 -7.93
C ASP A 53 12.28 15.83 -7.02
N HIS A 54 12.44 15.09 -5.92
CA HIS A 54 13.62 15.22 -5.05
C HIS A 54 14.93 14.88 -5.74
N ILE A 55 14.94 13.82 -6.58
CA ILE A 55 16.14 13.44 -7.34
C ILE A 55 16.43 14.51 -8.41
N GLU A 56 15.40 14.99 -9.11
CA GLU A 56 15.53 16.05 -10.11
C GLU A 56 16.08 17.35 -9.50
N GLU A 57 15.51 17.80 -8.37
CA GLU A 57 15.97 18.99 -7.65
C GLU A 57 17.43 18.85 -7.20
N ALA A 58 17.83 17.68 -6.68
CA ALA A 58 19.21 17.42 -6.28
C ALA A 58 20.18 17.48 -7.48
N PHE A 59 19.76 16.96 -8.62
CA PHE A 59 20.52 16.98 -9.87
C PHE A 59 20.66 18.41 -10.42
N LEU A 60 19.55 19.15 -10.52
CA LEU A 60 19.54 20.55 -10.98
C LEU A 60 20.36 21.46 -10.07
N ALA A 61 20.36 21.20 -8.77
CA ALA A 61 21.22 21.86 -7.79
C ALA A 61 22.71 21.46 -7.87
N LYS A 62 23.10 20.63 -8.85
CA LYS A 62 24.46 20.13 -9.07
C LYS A 62 25.05 19.41 -7.84
N LYS A 63 24.21 18.77 -7.03
CA LYS A 63 24.69 17.95 -5.90
C LYS A 63 25.45 16.73 -6.45
N LYS A 64 26.50 16.31 -5.74
CA LYS A 64 27.25 15.09 -6.11
C LYS A 64 26.47 13.82 -5.81
N THR A 65 25.67 13.84 -4.74
CA THR A 65 24.89 12.69 -4.29
C THR A 65 23.49 13.10 -3.86
N CYS A 66 22.56 12.15 -3.90
CA CYS A 66 21.19 12.29 -3.40
C CYS A 66 20.82 11.04 -2.57
N LYS A 67 20.21 11.23 -1.40
CA LYS A 67 19.77 10.10 -0.55
C LYS A 67 18.26 9.88 -0.68
N VAL A 68 17.86 8.62 -0.77
CA VAL A 68 16.44 8.21 -0.82
C VAL A 68 16.22 6.96 0.03
N SER A 69 15.02 6.83 0.61
CA SER A 69 14.58 5.60 1.27
C SER A 69 13.68 4.81 0.31
N VAL A 70 14.05 3.56 0.02
CA VAL A 70 13.26 2.62 -0.79
C VAL A 70 12.99 1.37 0.04
N PHE A 71 11.73 1.16 0.41
CA PHE A 71 11.27 0.04 1.23
C PHE A 71 12.05 -0.15 2.54
N GLY A 72 12.37 0.96 3.19
CA GLY A 72 13.14 1.01 4.44
C GLY A 72 14.63 0.74 4.27
N THR A 73 15.16 0.86 3.04
CA THR A 73 16.60 0.81 2.75
C THR A 73 17.05 2.18 2.27
N VAL A 74 18.06 2.76 2.92
CA VAL A 74 18.64 4.05 2.52
C VAL A 74 19.62 3.82 1.37
N TRP A 75 19.36 4.46 0.23
CA TRP A 75 20.23 4.47 -0.95
C TRP A 75 20.89 5.83 -1.10
N THR A 76 22.16 5.84 -1.48
CA THR A 76 22.88 7.05 -1.89
C THR A 76 23.12 6.97 -3.39
N LEU A 77 22.47 7.84 -4.15
CA LEU A 77 22.57 7.96 -5.59
C LEU A 77 23.79 8.83 -5.94
N ASP A 78 24.66 8.37 -6.82
CA ASP A 78 25.76 9.15 -7.40
C ASP A 78 25.25 9.89 -8.65
N LEU A 79 24.98 11.19 -8.48
CA LEU A 79 24.47 12.05 -9.55
C LEU A 79 25.57 12.55 -10.49
N LYS A 80 26.84 12.46 -10.08
CA LYS A 80 27.97 12.90 -10.90
C LYS A 80 28.27 11.88 -11.99
N ASN A 81 28.33 10.60 -11.61
CA ASN A 81 28.72 9.54 -12.52
C ASN A 81 27.53 8.85 -13.19
N MET A 82 26.29 9.12 -12.75
CA MET A 82 25.07 8.50 -13.27
C MET A 82 25.19 6.96 -13.38
N LYS A 83 25.91 6.35 -12.42
CA LYS A 83 26.26 4.92 -12.43
C LYS A 83 25.61 4.21 -11.27
N GLU A 84 24.87 3.15 -11.60
CA GLU A 84 24.74 1.97 -10.76
C GLU A 84 25.93 1.04 -11.12
N SER A 85 26.88 0.80 -10.22
CA SER A 85 27.93 -0.22 -10.45
C SER A 85 27.29 -1.62 -10.47
N LYS A 86 27.45 -2.50 -11.47
CA LYS A 86 28.66 -2.99 -12.17
C LYS A 86 28.55 -2.89 -13.72
N GLU A 87 29.68 -2.51 -14.33
CA GLU A 87 30.14 -2.59 -15.74
C GLU A 87 29.12 -2.64 -16.91
N SER A 88 28.92 -1.43 -17.47
CA SER A 88 28.85 -0.97 -18.88
C SER A 88 28.22 -1.81 -20.00
N ALA A 89 27.23 -1.19 -20.66
CA ALA A 89 27.42 -0.61 -22.00
C ALA A 89 26.44 0.56 -22.22
N PRO A 90 26.79 1.62 -22.98
CA PRO A 90 25.87 2.71 -23.28
C PRO A 90 24.96 2.30 -24.46
N PRO A 91 23.62 2.38 -24.36
CA PRO A 91 22.78 2.17 -25.53
C PRO A 91 22.58 3.51 -26.24
N ASN A 92 23.06 3.57 -27.50
CA ASN A 92 22.41 4.32 -28.57
C ASN A 92 20.89 4.24 -28.41
N SER A 93 20.21 5.37 -28.60
CA SER A 93 18.78 5.70 -28.44
C SER A 93 17.76 4.66 -28.96
N LYS A 94 17.82 3.43 -28.42
CA LYS A 94 16.85 2.35 -28.60
C LYS A 94 15.90 2.45 -27.41
N LYS A 95 14.60 2.58 -27.71
CA LYS A 95 13.49 2.67 -26.75
C LYS A 95 13.80 1.88 -25.47
N LEU A 96 14.05 2.60 -24.38
CA LEU A 96 14.32 2.01 -23.07
C LEU A 96 13.10 1.17 -22.68
N LYS A 97 13.31 -0.07 -22.25
CA LYS A 97 12.22 -0.93 -21.79
C LYS A 97 12.02 -0.72 -20.29
N CYS A 98 11.17 0.22 -19.93
CA CYS A 98 10.69 0.30 -18.55
C CYS A 98 9.66 -0.80 -18.30
N ILE A 99 9.81 -1.53 -17.20
CA ILE A 99 8.96 -2.69 -16.86
C ILE A 99 8.16 -2.48 -15.57
N GLY A 100 8.33 -1.34 -14.91
CA GLY A 100 7.65 -1.05 -13.65
C GLY A 100 8.21 0.15 -12.89
N VAL A 101 7.72 0.31 -11.67
CA VAL A 101 8.04 1.42 -10.75
C VAL A 101 8.56 0.86 -9.44
N ALA A 102 9.70 1.38 -8.95
CA ALA A 102 10.33 0.97 -7.69
C ALA A 102 10.44 -0.56 -7.51
N GLY A 103 10.74 -1.30 -8.60
CA GLY A 103 10.87 -2.76 -8.58
C GLY A 103 9.53 -3.52 -8.67
N ALA A 104 8.39 -2.84 -8.60
CA ALA A 104 7.08 -3.43 -8.86
C ALA A 104 6.79 -3.39 -10.37
N LYS A 105 6.42 -4.53 -10.96
CA LYS A 105 6.02 -4.59 -12.38
C LYS A 105 4.72 -3.83 -12.61
N TYR A 106 4.54 -3.26 -13.81
CA TYR A 106 3.24 -2.69 -14.17
C TYR A 106 2.13 -3.74 -14.10
N ALA A 107 0.96 -3.31 -13.64
CA ALA A 107 -0.20 -4.18 -13.53
C ALA A 107 -0.65 -4.67 -14.91
N LYS A 108 -0.96 -5.97 -15.02
CA LYS A 108 -1.63 -6.51 -16.21
C LYS A 108 -3.08 -6.05 -16.23
N THR A 109 -3.47 -5.39 -17.32
CA THR A 109 -4.84 -4.92 -17.56
C THR A 109 -5.63 -5.84 -18.50
N SER A 110 -5.03 -6.92 -19.00
CA SER A 110 -5.71 -7.90 -19.87
C SER A 110 -6.69 -8.78 -19.09
N GLY A 111 -7.78 -9.19 -19.73
CA GLY A 111 -8.79 -10.10 -19.15
C GLY A 111 -9.91 -9.36 -18.43
N PHE A 112 -10.61 -10.07 -17.53
CA PHE A 112 -11.75 -9.54 -16.78
C PHE A 112 -11.38 -8.24 -16.04
N GLN A 113 -12.29 -7.26 -16.11
CA GLN A 113 -12.21 -6.00 -15.39
C GLN A 113 -13.42 -5.92 -14.46
N GLN A 114 -13.16 -5.84 -13.16
CA GLN A 114 -14.21 -5.59 -12.19
C GLN A 114 -14.69 -4.14 -12.31
N SER A 115 -16.01 -3.95 -12.36
CA SER A 115 -16.63 -2.63 -12.57
C SER A 115 -16.88 -1.84 -11.29
N ASP A 116 -16.92 -2.52 -10.15
CA ASP A 116 -17.05 -1.95 -8.81
C ASP A 116 -15.74 -2.09 -8.02
N ASP A 117 -15.66 -1.39 -6.89
CA ASP A 117 -14.55 -1.45 -5.94
C ASP A 117 -14.87 -2.35 -4.73
N ILE A 118 -15.99 -3.08 -4.77
CA ILE A 118 -16.47 -3.88 -3.64
C ILE A 118 -15.75 -5.23 -3.58
N CYS A 119 -15.23 -5.55 -2.41
CA CYS A 119 -14.59 -6.84 -2.19
C CYS A 119 -15.65 -7.91 -1.90
N ALA A 120 -15.85 -8.89 -2.80
CA ALA A 120 -16.83 -9.96 -2.62
C ALA A 120 -16.57 -10.93 -1.43
N VAL A 121 -15.50 -10.72 -0.67
CA VAL A 121 -15.21 -11.48 0.57
C VAL A 121 -15.73 -10.75 1.81
N CYS A 122 -15.54 -9.43 1.89
CA CYS A 122 -15.91 -8.65 3.08
C CYS A 122 -17.08 -7.69 2.84
N TYR A 123 -17.53 -7.54 1.60
CA TYR A 123 -18.64 -6.69 1.16
C TYR A 123 -18.47 -5.17 1.40
N ASP A 124 -17.27 -4.73 1.75
CA ASP A 124 -16.89 -3.31 1.80
C ASP A 124 -16.09 -2.91 0.54
N PRO A 125 -15.92 -1.60 0.29
CA PRO A 125 -14.89 -1.10 -0.62
C PRO A 125 -13.51 -1.69 -0.31
N SER A 126 -12.78 -2.03 -1.36
CA SER A 126 -11.49 -2.71 -1.27
C SER A 126 -10.42 -1.76 -0.72
N THR A 127 -9.86 -2.06 0.46
CA THR A 127 -8.83 -1.20 1.07
C THR A 127 -7.50 -1.24 0.37
N ILE A 128 -6.97 -2.42 0.09
CA ILE A 128 -5.77 -2.58 -0.72
C ILE A 128 -6.17 -3.44 -1.91
N PRO A 129 -6.75 -2.84 -2.96
CA PRO A 129 -7.26 -3.57 -4.12
C PRO A 129 -6.14 -4.41 -4.75
N THR A 130 -6.38 -5.71 -4.81
CA THR A 130 -5.42 -6.70 -5.32
C THR A 130 -6.09 -7.53 -6.39
N ARG A 131 -5.64 -7.33 -7.63
CA ARG A 131 -6.10 -8.06 -8.81
C ARG A 131 -5.37 -9.39 -8.94
N ILE A 132 -6.10 -10.49 -9.06
CA ILE A 132 -5.51 -11.80 -9.39
C ILE A 132 -5.06 -11.77 -10.85
N GLU A 133 -3.76 -11.98 -11.11
CA GLU A 133 -3.21 -11.83 -12.47
C GLU A 133 -3.86 -12.75 -13.52
N ILE A 134 -4.27 -13.96 -13.12
CA ILE A 134 -4.80 -14.98 -14.02
C ILE A 134 -6.24 -14.67 -14.43
N CYS A 135 -7.12 -14.38 -13.47
CA CYS A 135 -8.56 -14.26 -13.72
C CYS A 135 -9.10 -12.84 -13.66
N GLY A 136 -8.34 -11.87 -13.14
CA GLY A 136 -8.68 -10.46 -13.15
C GLY A 136 -9.63 -9.95 -12.07
N HIS A 137 -10.17 -10.82 -11.21
CA HIS A 137 -10.99 -10.41 -10.07
C HIS A 137 -10.16 -9.65 -9.02
N ILE A 138 -10.80 -8.69 -8.33
CA ILE A 138 -10.16 -7.78 -7.39
C ILE A 138 -10.76 -7.98 -5.99
N PHE A 139 -9.90 -8.00 -4.97
CA PHE A 139 -10.30 -8.12 -3.57
C PHE A 139 -9.38 -7.27 -2.69
N CYS A 140 -9.76 -7.04 -1.42
CA CYS A 140 -8.80 -6.60 -0.41
C CYS A 140 -7.61 -7.56 -0.34
N PHE A 141 -6.39 -7.04 -0.27
CA PHE A 141 -5.16 -7.85 -0.15
C PHE A 141 -5.25 -8.89 0.96
N LEU A 142 -5.68 -8.51 2.17
CA LEU A 142 -5.79 -9.45 3.29
C LEU A 142 -6.92 -10.47 3.15
N CYS A 143 -8.04 -10.11 2.51
CA CYS A 143 -9.11 -11.07 2.21
C CYS A 143 -8.59 -12.14 1.26
N LEU A 144 -7.93 -11.72 0.17
CA LEU A 144 -7.36 -12.63 -0.81
C LEU A 144 -6.23 -13.49 -0.21
N LYS A 145 -5.34 -12.88 0.57
CA LYS A 145 -4.24 -13.58 1.24
C LYS A 145 -4.74 -14.60 2.26
N THR A 146 -5.78 -14.27 3.02
CA THR A 146 -6.42 -15.23 3.94
C THR A 146 -6.93 -16.44 3.17
N ASN A 147 -7.67 -16.19 2.09
CA ASN A 147 -8.24 -17.26 1.28
C ASN A 147 -7.15 -18.15 0.64
N TYR A 148 -6.06 -17.55 0.15
CA TYR A 148 -4.89 -18.28 -0.34
C TYR A 148 -4.22 -19.15 0.74
N ILE A 149 -4.00 -18.60 1.94
CA ILE A 149 -3.38 -19.34 3.06
C ILE A 149 -4.23 -20.55 3.49
N LEU A 150 -5.56 -20.44 3.36
CA LEU A 150 -6.49 -21.53 3.62
C LEU A 150 -6.55 -22.57 2.48
N GLY A 151 -5.77 -22.41 1.41
CA GLY A 151 -5.71 -23.34 0.28
C GLY A 151 -6.82 -23.13 -0.76
N ASN A 152 -7.60 -22.04 -0.67
CA ASN A 152 -8.70 -21.78 -1.57
C ASN A 152 -8.24 -21.00 -2.83
N GLY A 153 -8.91 -21.25 -3.96
CA GLY A 153 -8.76 -20.47 -5.20
C GLY A 153 -9.51 -19.13 -5.16
N CYS A 154 -9.54 -18.40 -6.27
CA CYS A 154 -10.26 -17.14 -6.43
C CYS A 154 -11.69 -17.22 -5.83
N PRO A 155 -12.08 -16.33 -4.89
CA PRO A 155 -13.41 -16.36 -4.29
C PRO A 155 -14.57 -16.29 -5.29
N THR A 156 -14.37 -15.68 -6.46
CA THR A 156 -15.41 -15.54 -7.49
C THR A 156 -15.42 -16.70 -8.47
N CYS A 157 -14.29 -16.98 -9.15
CA CYS A 157 -14.25 -17.97 -10.24
C CYS A 157 -13.60 -19.31 -9.86
N ARG A 158 -13.13 -19.46 -8.62
CA ARG A 158 -12.42 -20.66 -8.10
C ARG A 158 -11.09 -20.99 -8.78
N GLY A 159 -10.65 -20.19 -9.76
CA GLY A 159 -9.36 -20.35 -10.43
C GLY A 159 -8.16 -20.17 -9.50
N GLY A 160 -7.00 -20.71 -9.87
CA GLY A 160 -5.79 -20.67 -9.03
C GLY A 160 -5.29 -19.26 -8.73
N ILE A 161 -4.71 -19.08 -7.54
CA ILE A 161 -4.08 -17.83 -7.10
C ILE A 161 -2.55 -18.01 -7.09
N PRO A 162 -1.78 -17.22 -7.87
CA PRO A 162 -0.32 -17.33 -7.88
C PRO A 162 0.33 -17.01 -6.53
N ASN A 163 1.22 -17.88 -6.04
CA ASN A 163 2.00 -17.64 -4.81
C ASN A 163 2.86 -16.35 -4.88
N SER A 164 3.32 -15.98 -6.08
CA SER A 164 4.12 -14.78 -6.30
C SER A 164 3.42 -13.49 -5.87
N MET A 165 2.10 -13.50 -5.69
CA MET A 165 1.34 -12.37 -5.17
C MET A 165 1.55 -12.12 -3.67
N PHE A 166 2.03 -13.13 -2.92
CA PHE A 166 2.16 -13.07 -1.46
C PHE A 166 3.59 -13.29 -0.95
N ASP A 167 4.49 -13.85 -1.76
CA ASP A 167 5.91 -13.95 -1.41
C ASP A 167 6.62 -12.61 -1.65
N LYS A 168 6.91 -11.89 -0.55
CA LYS A 168 7.60 -10.58 -0.53
C LYS A 168 7.01 -9.58 -1.55
N PRO A 169 5.70 -9.29 -1.49
CA PRO A 169 5.06 -8.45 -2.49
C PRO A 169 5.62 -7.03 -2.45
N ILE A 170 5.90 -6.49 -3.64
CA ILE A 170 6.27 -5.09 -3.87
C ILE A 170 5.17 -4.47 -4.72
N ARG A 171 4.64 -3.33 -4.27
CA ARG A 171 3.63 -2.54 -4.97
C ARG A 171 4.02 -1.08 -4.89
N ALA A 172 3.92 -0.36 -5.99
CA ALA A 172 4.26 1.07 -6.07
C ALA A 172 3.03 1.95 -6.33
N ASP A 173 1.86 1.34 -6.39
CA ASP A 173 0.57 1.97 -6.66
C ASP A 173 -0.35 1.98 -5.43
N ILE A 174 0.19 1.64 -4.25
CA ILE A 174 -0.52 1.76 -2.98
C ILE A 174 -0.15 3.12 -2.37
N ASP A 175 -1.16 3.94 -2.14
CA ASP A 175 -1.04 5.11 -1.28
C ASP A 175 -0.77 4.66 0.16
N PHE A 176 0.35 5.10 0.74
CA PHE A 176 0.71 4.74 2.10
C PHE A 176 -0.27 5.32 3.13
N ASP A 177 -0.94 6.44 2.84
CA ASP A 177 -1.86 7.13 3.75
C ASP A 177 -3.31 6.64 3.65
N ILE A 178 -3.53 5.59 2.84
CA ILE A 178 -4.84 4.98 2.61
C ILE A 178 -5.63 4.76 3.90
N GLU A 179 -6.90 5.15 3.86
CA GLU A 179 -7.76 5.19 5.04
C GLU A 179 -8.71 4.00 5.08
N CYS A 180 -9.32 3.82 6.25
CA CYS A 180 -10.36 2.83 6.44
C CYS A 180 -11.63 3.25 5.66
N PRO A 181 -12.30 2.34 4.92
CA PRO A 181 -13.54 2.65 4.23
C PRO A 181 -14.60 3.09 5.24
N SER A 182 -15.41 4.08 4.87
CA SER A 182 -16.39 4.68 5.78
C SER A 182 -17.44 3.66 6.24
N GLU A 183 -17.80 2.74 5.35
CA GLU A 183 -18.73 1.63 5.58
C GLU A 183 -18.22 0.73 6.71
N TYR A 184 -16.97 0.27 6.61
CA TYR A 184 -16.34 -0.51 7.68
C TYR A 184 -16.19 0.31 8.97
N ALA A 185 -15.86 1.59 8.87
CA ALA A 185 -15.68 2.46 10.03
C ALA A 185 -16.99 2.61 10.84
N VAL A 186 -18.14 2.70 10.17
CA VAL A 186 -19.48 2.73 10.77
C VAL A 186 -19.76 1.40 11.48
N ASP A 187 -19.55 0.27 10.82
CA ASP A 187 -19.84 -1.04 11.39
C ASP A 187 -18.90 -1.39 12.55
N CYS A 188 -17.62 -0.99 12.46
CA CYS A 188 -16.67 -1.10 13.56
C CYS A 188 -17.13 -0.34 14.81
N VAL A 189 -17.71 0.85 14.65
CA VAL A 189 -18.24 1.61 15.81
C VAL A 189 -19.45 0.91 16.41
N LYS A 190 -20.35 0.37 15.59
CA LYS A 190 -21.49 -0.43 16.08
C LYS A 190 -21.03 -1.65 16.87
N MET A 191 -20.03 -2.38 16.37
CA MET A 191 -19.46 -3.56 17.03
C MET A 191 -18.82 -3.24 18.39
N LEU A 192 -18.16 -2.09 18.51
CA LEU A 192 -17.52 -1.70 19.77
C LEU A 192 -18.50 -1.06 20.77
N GLY A 193 -19.69 -0.66 20.33
CA GLY A 193 -20.67 0.09 21.13
C GLY A 193 -20.39 1.60 21.16
N PRO A 194 -21.17 2.37 21.94
CA PRO A 194 -21.12 3.83 21.94
C PRO A 194 -19.72 4.36 22.28
N GLU A 195 -19.32 5.43 21.60
CA GLU A 195 -18.07 6.12 21.91
C GLU A 195 -18.15 6.76 23.31
N PRO A 196 -17.06 6.73 24.10
CA PRO A 196 -16.97 7.50 25.33
C PRO A 196 -17.20 9.00 25.05
N ARG A 197 -17.77 9.73 26.00
CA ARG A 197 -17.92 11.20 25.89
C ARG A 197 -16.56 11.83 25.59
N LYS A 198 -16.43 12.46 24.42
CA LYS A 198 -15.21 13.17 24.01
C LYS A 198 -14.96 14.33 24.99
N SER A 199 -13.80 14.36 25.63
CA SER A 199 -13.22 15.64 26.06
C SER A 199 -12.69 16.32 24.80
N GLU A 200 -13.16 17.53 24.47
CA GLU A 200 -12.85 18.28 23.24
C GLU A 200 -11.37 18.63 22.99
N ARG A 201 -10.44 18.12 23.80
CA ARG A 201 -8.99 18.36 23.66
C ARG A 201 -8.33 17.23 22.86
N GLY A 202 -8.77 17.02 21.64
CA GLY A 202 -8.14 16.10 20.71
C GLY A 202 -7.15 16.84 19.80
N SER A 203 -5.86 16.50 19.88
CA SER A 203 -4.91 16.83 18.82
C SER A 203 -5.44 16.32 17.47
N SER A 204 -5.38 17.16 16.43
CA SER A 204 -5.72 16.79 15.05
C SER A 204 -4.65 15.91 14.40
N GLU A 205 -3.61 15.53 15.13
CA GLU A 205 -2.50 14.72 14.62
C GLU A 205 -2.96 13.31 14.23
N LYS A 206 -2.59 12.91 13.01
CA LYS A 206 -2.82 11.56 12.46
C LYS A 206 -1.79 10.59 13.03
N TYR A 207 -2.20 9.37 13.32
CA TYR A 207 -1.34 8.32 13.86
C TYR A 207 -1.50 7.03 13.06
N TYR A 208 -0.42 6.25 13.02
CA TYR A 208 -0.37 4.93 12.41
C TYR A 208 0.00 3.87 13.43
N TRP A 209 -0.55 2.67 13.26
CA TRP A 209 -0.14 1.48 13.99
C TRP A 209 0.78 0.65 13.13
N ILE A 210 1.95 0.34 13.66
CA ILE A 210 2.96 -0.48 12.99
C ILE A 210 3.27 -1.73 13.80
N TYR A 211 3.68 -2.80 13.11
CA TYR A 211 4.14 -4.05 13.72
C TYR A 211 5.50 -4.48 13.17
N GLU A 212 6.29 -5.10 14.03
CA GLU A 212 7.62 -5.60 13.69
C GLU A 212 7.51 -6.83 12.78
N SER A 213 8.27 -6.83 11.69
CA SER A 213 8.38 -7.97 10.80
C SER A 213 9.17 -9.11 11.44
N ASN A 214 8.85 -10.36 11.11
CA ASN A 214 9.66 -11.53 11.54
C ASN A 214 11.09 -11.53 11.00
N ARG A 215 11.40 -10.67 10.01
CA ARG A 215 12.74 -10.53 9.45
C ARG A 215 13.38 -9.27 10.00
N SER A 216 13.02 -8.14 9.41
CA SER A 216 13.52 -6.83 9.81
C SER A 216 12.57 -5.74 9.34
N GLY A 217 12.59 -4.62 10.07
CA GLY A 217 11.76 -3.44 9.84
C GLY A 217 10.30 -3.61 10.26
N TRP A 218 9.53 -2.56 9.99
CA TRP A 218 8.13 -2.42 10.41
C TRP A 218 7.20 -2.34 9.22
N PHE A 219 5.96 -2.71 9.45
CA PHE A 219 4.86 -2.49 8.52
C PHE A 219 3.69 -1.85 9.24
N ARG A 220 3.03 -0.90 8.58
CA ARG A 220 1.71 -0.41 8.98
C ARG A 220 0.70 -1.57 8.92
N TYR A 221 -0.23 -1.62 9.85
CA TYR A 221 -1.39 -2.52 9.75
C TYR A 221 -2.25 -2.17 8.53
N ASP A 222 -3.08 -3.09 8.04
CA ASP A 222 -4.06 -2.72 7.03
C ASP A 222 -5.06 -1.70 7.60
N PRO A 223 -5.71 -0.86 6.76
CA PRO A 223 -6.51 0.25 7.25
C PRO A 223 -7.70 -0.15 8.14
N LYS A 224 -8.32 -1.32 7.90
CA LYS A 224 -9.45 -1.81 8.71
C LYS A 224 -8.97 -2.26 10.08
N THR A 225 -7.92 -3.08 10.13
CA THR A 225 -7.34 -3.52 11.40
C THR A 225 -6.76 -2.34 12.19
N GLU A 226 -6.06 -1.42 11.54
CA GLU A 226 -5.51 -0.22 12.17
C GLU A 226 -6.62 0.63 12.82
N TYR A 227 -7.71 0.87 12.09
CA TYR A 227 -8.86 1.61 12.61
C TYR A 227 -9.44 0.93 13.85
N PHE A 228 -9.66 -0.39 13.80
CA PHE A 228 -10.16 -1.16 14.93
C PHE A 228 -9.22 -1.10 16.16
N ILE A 229 -7.91 -1.20 15.94
CA ILE A 229 -6.88 -1.08 16.98
C ILE A 229 -6.91 0.32 17.61
N GLU A 230 -6.90 1.38 16.80
CA GLU A 230 -6.92 2.77 17.28
C GLU A 230 -8.19 3.10 18.07
N LYS A 231 -9.35 2.58 17.65
CA LYS A 231 -10.60 2.74 18.39
C LYS A 231 -10.57 2.08 19.76
N ASN A 232 -10.07 0.85 19.84
CA ASN A 232 -9.90 0.16 21.13
C ASN A 232 -8.90 0.90 22.03
N PHE A 233 -7.79 1.37 21.47
CA PHE A 233 -6.79 2.13 22.21
C PHE A 233 -7.36 3.42 22.79
N LYS A 234 -8.07 4.22 21.98
CA LYS A 234 -8.71 5.48 22.41
C LYS A 234 -9.77 5.28 23.49
N ARG A 235 -10.43 4.13 23.49
CA ARG A 235 -11.38 3.71 24.54
C ARG A 235 -10.69 3.26 25.84
N LYS A 236 -9.35 3.30 25.90
CA LYS A 236 -8.54 2.86 27.03
C LYS A 236 -8.67 1.36 27.34
N ASN A 237 -9.05 0.55 26.35
CA ASN A 237 -9.02 -0.90 26.49
C ASN A 237 -7.56 -1.35 26.69
N LYS A 238 -7.35 -2.41 27.48
CA LYS A 238 -6.00 -2.95 27.74
C LYS A 238 -5.46 -3.80 26.58
N SER A 239 -6.38 -4.37 25.81
CA SER A 239 -6.11 -5.19 24.63
C SER A 239 -7.32 -5.24 23.71
N CYS A 240 -7.12 -5.70 22.48
CA CYS A 240 -8.20 -6.10 21.58
C CYS A 240 -7.81 -7.36 20.80
N GLU A 241 -8.80 -8.04 20.23
CA GLU A 241 -8.60 -9.23 19.39
C GLU A 241 -8.84 -8.88 17.93
N VAL A 242 -7.94 -9.28 17.05
CA VAL A 242 -8.03 -9.05 15.59
C VAL A 242 -7.84 -10.36 14.85
N PHE A 243 -8.48 -10.50 13.69
CA PHE A 243 -8.33 -11.66 12.82
C PHE A 243 -7.55 -11.27 11.57
N ILE A 244 -6.33 -11.80 11.43
CA ILE A 244 -5.46 -11.49 10.29
C ILE A 244 -5.01 -12.80 9.67
N CYS A 245 -5.29 -12.98 8.37
CA CYS A 245 -4.86 -14.17 7.61
C CYS A 245 -5.34 -15.50 8.25
N GLY A 246 -6.57 -15.53 8.76
CA GLY A 246 -7.15 -16.72 9.40
C GLY A 246 -6.65 -16.99 10.83
N HIS A 247 -5.81 -16.12 11.39
CA HIS A 247 -5.30 -16.26 12.75
C HIS A 247 -5.90 -15.21 13.67
N LYS A 248 -6.43 -15.68 14.81
CA LYS A 248 -6.83 -14.82 15.91
C LYS A 248 -5.59 -14.34 16.65
N MET A 249 -5.44 -13.03 16.75
CA MET A 249 -4.30 -12.36 17.36
C MET A 249 -4.77 -11.41 18.46
N THR A 250 -4.05 -11.40 19.57
CA THR A 250 -4.27 -10.45 20.67
C THR A 250 -3.30 -9.29 20.54
N ILE A 251 -3.83 -8.08 20.45
CA ILE A 251 -3.09 -6.82 20.51
C ILE A 251 -3.10 -6.35 21.97
N ASN A 252 -1.93 -6.31 22.61
CA ASN A 252 -1.78 -5.86 23.99
C ASN A 252 -1.17 -4.45 24.03
N PHE A 253 -1.98 -3.45 24.40
CA PHE A 253 -1.56 -2.05 24.38
C PHE A 253 -0.55 -1.71 25.47
N LYS A 254 -0.65 -2.37 26.64
CA LYS A 254 0.27 -2.14 27.76
C LYS A 254 1.66 -2.70 27.47
N LYS A 255 1.74 -3.90 26.88
CA LYS A 255 2.99 -4.57 26.54
C LYS A 255 3.58 -4.12 25.20
N GLY A 256 2.77 -3.49 24.34
CA GLY A 256 3.18 -3.16 22.98
C GLY A 256 3.45 -4.41 22.16
N THR A 257 2.59 -5.43 22.26
CA THR A 257 2.77 -6.71 21.56
C THR A 257 1.54 -7.16 20.78
N GLN A 258 1.79 -7.88 19.69
CA GLN A 258 0.84 -8.74 18.99
C GLN A 258 1.23 -10.20 19.26
N GLU A 259 0.27 -11.00 19.74
CA GLU A 259 0.47 -12.41 20.07
C GLU A 259 -0.53 -13.26 19.31
N ILE A 260 -0.07 -14.31 18.61
CA ILE A 260 -0.96 -15.23 17.91
C ILE A 260 -1.45 -16.26 18.92
N GLN A 261 -2.77 -16.43 19.03
CA GLN A 261 -3.34 -17.39 19.98
C GLN A 261 -2.82 -18.81 19.68
N GLY A 262 -2.32 -19.49 20.72
CA GLY A 262 -1.75 -20.83 20.59
C GLY A 262 -0.33 -20.90 20.00
N ARG A 263 0.35 -19.77 19.78
CA ARG A 263 1.76 -19.74 19.34
C ARG A 263 2.63 -18.91 20.28
N ILE A 264 3.91 -19.27 20.36
CA ILE A 264 4.93 -18.54 21.13
C ILE A 264 5.37 -17.25 20.40
N ILE A 265 5.04 -17.10 19.12
CA ILE A 265 5.45 -15.96 18.30
C ILE A 265 4.77 -14.68 18.79
N LYS A 266 5.60 -13.70 19.16
CA LYS A 266 5.20 -12.36 19.56
C LYS A 266 5.91 -11.33 18.69
N ARG A 267 5.19 -10.30 18.26
CA ARG A 267 5.74 -9.16 17.53
C ARG A 267 5.55 -7.90 18.36
N LYS A 268 6.51 -6.98 18.32
CA LYS A 268 6.31 -5.65 18.87
C LYS A 268 5.34 -4.86 18.00
N ILE A 269 4.59 -3.95 18.61
CA ILE A 269 3.75 -2.97 17.92
C ILE A 269 4.05 -1.58 18.45
N LYS A 270 3.83 -0.55 17.62
CA LYS A 270 3.97 0.85 18.03
C LYS A 270 2.84 1.67 17.41
N ARG A 271 2.46 2.73 18.13
CA ARG A 271 1.63 3.83 17.61
C ARG A 271 2.58 5.00 17.34
N ILE A 272 2.67 5.44 16.09
CA ILE A 272 3.56 6.53 15.66
C ILE A 272 2.74 7.69 15.11
N ALA A 273 3.22 8.92 15.29
CA ALA A 273 2.62 10.06 14.60
C ALA A 273 2.91 9.98 13.10
N ALA A 274 2.01 10.46 12.26
CA ALA A 274 2.21 10.51 10.82
C ALA A 274 3.45 11.35 10.46
N SER A 275 3.71 12.41 11.23
CA SER A 275 4.92 13.26 11.13
C SER A 275 6.23 12.49 11.37
N ASP A 276 6.17 11.33 12.03
CA ASP A 276 7.35 10.50 12.33
C ASP A 276 7.62 9.41 11.28
N ILE A 277 6.76 9.23 10.26
CA ILE A 277 6.96 8.20 9.21
C ILE A 277 8.37 8.26 8.64
N TYR A 278 8.82 9.46 8.25
CA TYR A 278 10.12 9.66 7.59
C TYR A 278 11.32 9.50 8.53
N LYS A 279 11.07 9.54 9.85
CA LYS A 279 12.08 9.25 10.89
C LYS A 279 12.21 7.74 11.14
N GLN A 280 11.20 6.94 10.76
CA GLN A 280 11.24 5.48 10.87
C GLN A 280 11.89 4.87 9.63
N HIS A 281 13.23 4.93 9.54
CA HIS A 281 13.98 4.44 8.38
C HIS A 281 13.80 2.94 8.07
N ASP A 282 13.27 2.15 9.00
CA ASP A 282 13.03 0.73 8.83
C ASP A 282 11.54 0.38 8.56
N LEU A 283 10.66 1.37 8.40
CA LEU A 283 9.28 1.20 7.95
C LEU A 283 9.23 0.92 6.45
N ARG A 284 8.59 -0.18 6.05
CA ARG A 284 8.71 -0.73 4.69
C ARG A 284 7.46 -0.61 3.84
N GLY A 285 6.30 -0.46 4.47
CA GLY A 285 5.01 -0.40 3.79
C GLY A 285 3.88 -0.86 4.68
N ILE A 286 2.84 -1.46 4.09
CA ILE A 286 1.55 -1.76 4.73
C ILE A 286 1.21 -3.24 4.57
N ALA A 287 0.67 -3.87 5.62
CA ALA A 287 0.17 -5.26 5.62
C ALA A 287 1.18 -6.33 5.10
N GLY A 288 2.48 -6.05 5.22
CA GLY A 288 3.56 -6.91 4.71
C GLY A 288 3.90 -6.72 3.23
N ILE A 289 3.29 -5.73 2.57
CA ILE A 289 3.61 -5.28 1.22
C ILE A 289 4.65 -4.16 1.32
N ARG A 290 5.75 -4.30 0.58
CA ARG A 290 6.74 -3.23 0.43
C ARG A 290 6.19 -2.19 -0.53
N THR A 291 6.02 -0.97 -0.03
CA THR A 291 5.41 0.13 -0.82
C THR A 291 5.92 1.51 -0.42
N LEU A 292 6.52 1.67 0.77
CA LEU A 292 6.90 2.99 1.25
C LEU A 292 8.24 3.44 0.64
N ASN A 293 8.22 4.64 0.06
CA ASN A 293 9.39 5.32 -0.51
C ASN A 293 9.34 6.80 -0.07
N PHE A 294 10.48 7.40 0.25
CA PHE A 294 10.51 8.81 0.61
C PHE A 294 11.91 9.44 0.45
N PRO A 295 11.97 10.75 0.17
CA PRO A 295 13.24 11.48 0.09
C PRO A 295 13.93 11.55 1.45
N ILE A 296 15.27 11.53 1.44
CA ILE A 296 16.08 11.79 2.63
C ILE A 296 16.87 13.07 2.36
N SER A 297 16.56 14.11 3.14
CA SER A 297 17.25 15.40 3.14
C SER A 297 18.65 15.30 3.73
#